data_AF-A0A9W8BHF8-F1
#
_entry.id   AF-A0A9W8BHF8-F1
#
_cell.length_a   1.000
_cell.length_b   1.000
_cell.length_c   1.000
_cell.angle_alpha   90.00
_cell.angle_beta   90.00
_cell.angle_gamma   90.00
#
_symmetry.space_group_name_H-M   'P 1'
#
loop_
_entity.id
_entity.type
_entity.pdbx_description
1 polymer ?
#
loop_
_entity_poly.entity_id
_entity_poly.type
_entity_poly.pdbx_seq_one_letter_code
_entity_poly.pdbx_strand_id
1 'polypeptide(L)'
;MISAADPGLISSYELVARSLEDSIKYDNLSDAEKSRARKRNHVRRVDRRSFGHRCLARIRNVDLFWALTTVSIGGFVLIALTLLYFRHGHQLLMHRFSHEELSRRQRTLGFDRIYVIERPMHENTKVHRARWEGEGEKLGIDFVTWPVSAPNPLDPHTIMLHQRECWRPHLAIYRDIVTKGYMDALIVEDHVVFGPSPRLRIYSALVGVPADWDVLQLGPAGNGTDSGHHDDIPIKNTLLKYRRVDDGACNNLAYAISHAGTRKILSIIDSTHAHADFEHKLLGALDRVKLLLFRVSPSIFLWQNAGAEI
;
A
#
# COMPACT_ATOMS: atom_id res chain seq x y z
N MET A 1 20.50 11.53 49.85
CA MET A 1 20.31 10.18 49.29
C MET A 1 21.67 9.64 48.91
N ILE A 2 22.24 8.76 49.75
CA ILE A 2 23.55 8.14 49.53
C ILE A 2 23.28 6.85 48.73
N SER A 3 23.79 6.79 47.51
CA SER A 3 23.74 5.62 46.65
C SER A 3 24.56 4.49 47.29
N ALA A 4 23.92 3.34 47.52
CA ALA A 4 24.60 2.11 47.90
C ALA A 4 25.51 1.70 46.73
N ALA A 5 26.83 1.71 46.98
CA ALA A 5 27.82 1.28 46.02
C ALA A 5 27.56 -0.19 45.63
N ASP A 6 27.47 -0.43 44.31
CA ASP A 6 27.30 -1.74 43.71
C ASP A 6 28.52 -2.63 44.04
N PRO A 7 28.36 -3.72 44.81
CA PRO A 7 29.48 -4.56 45.26
C PRO A 7 30.13 -5.41 44.14
N GLY A 8 29.72 -5.22 42.88
CA GLY A 8 30.12 -6.09 41.76
C GLY A 8 31.26 -5.63 40.86
N LEU A 9 31.70 -4.37 40.93
CA LEU A 9 32.69 -3.81 39.98
C LEU A 9 34.03 -3.51 40.68
N ILE A 10 34.76 -4.57 41.01
CA ILE A 10 36.18 -4.45 41.35
C ILE A 10 36.90 -3.97 40.08
N SER A 11 37.45 -2.75 40.13
CA SER A 11 38.23 -2.18 39.04
C SER A 11 39.38 -3.12 38.67
N SER A 12 39.73 -3.22 37.39
CA SER A 12 40.92 -3.95 36.93
C SER A 12 42.18 -3.50 37.66
N TYR A 13 42.25 -2.23 38.07
CA TYR A 13 43.32 -1.69 38.89
C TYR A 13 43.35 -2.29 40.30
N GLU A 14 42.19 -2.44 40.94
CA GLU A 14 42.07 -3.00 42.29
C GLU A 14 42.40 -4.50 42.31
N LEU A 15 42.07 -5.22 41.23
CA LEU A 15 42.51 -6.61 41.02
C LEU A 15 44.03 -6.72 40.92
N VAL A 16 44.67 -5.84 40.15
CA VAL A 16 46.14 -5.79 40.01
C VAL A 16 46.80 -5.41 41.34
N ALA A 17 46.25 -4.41 42.04
CA ALA A 17 46.77 -3.97 43.33
C ALA A 17 46.72 -5.10 44.38
N ARG A 18 45.59 -5.82 44.49
CA ARG A 18 45.47 -6.98 45.39
C ARG A 18 46.42 -8.11 45.01
N SER A 19 46.60 -8.39 43.71
CA SER A 19 47.55 -9.40 43.25
C SER A 19 49.00 -9.04 43.61
N LEU A 20 49.35 -7.75 43.52
CA LEU A 20 50.67 -7.25 43.91
C LEU A 20 50.86 -7.33 45.43
N GLU A 21 49.86 -6.92 46.21
CA GLU A 21 49.90 -6.98 47.66
C GLU A 21 50.04 -8.43 48.16
N ASP A 22 49.32 -9.36 47.56
CA ASP A 22 49.44 -10.80 47.86
C ASP A 22 50.83 -11.35 47.48
N SER A 23 51.43 -10.88 46.38
CA SER A 23 52.78 -11.29 45.97
C SER A 23 53.86 -10.81 46.96
N ILE A 24 53.76 -9.55 47.41
CA ILE A 24 54.69 -8.97 48.39
C ILE A 24 54.54 -9.67 49.74
N LYS A 25 53.30 -9.91 50.18
CA LYS A 25 53.03 -10.70 51.40
C LYS A 25 53.60 -12.10 51.31
N TYR A 26 53.52 -12.74 50.13
CA TYR A 26 54.04 -14.08 49.92
C TYR A 26 55.57 -14.13 49.94
N ASP A 27 56.25 -13.12 49.38
CA ASP A 27 57.72 -13.08 49.34
C ASP A 27 58.35 -12.86 50.72
N ASN A 28 57.63 -12.20 51.63
CA ASN A 28 58.05 -11.97 53.01
C ASN A 28 57.83 -13.17 53.96
N LEU A 29 57.25 -14.27 53.48
CA LEU A 29 57.07 -15.49 54.27
C LEU A 29 58.37 -16.28 54.40
N SER A 30 58.55 -16.97 55.52
CA SER A 30 59.61 -17.97 55.67
C SER A 30 59.41 -19.15 54.71
N ASP A 31 60.48 -19.89 54.38
CA ASP A 31 60.40 -21.01 53.43
C ASP A 31 59.40 -22.11 53.87
N ALA A 32 59.29 -22.33 55.18
CA ALA A 32 58.31 -23.25 55.76
C ALA A 32 56.87 -22.77 55.53
N GLU A 33 56.62 -21.47 55.62
CA GLU A 33 55.30 -20.86 55.37
C GLU A 33 54.98 -20.81 53.87
N LYS A 34 55.96 -20.49 53.01
CA LYS A 34 55.83 -20.57 51.55
C LYS A 34 55.43 -21.97 51.10
N SER A 35 56.03 -23.00 51.69
CA SER A 35 55.70 -24.42 51.45
C SER A 35 54.26 -24.77 51.87
N ARG A 36 53.83 -24.35 53.08
CA ARG A 36 52.44 -24.55 53.55
C ARG A 36 51.42 -23.83 52.68
N ALA A 37 51.73 -22.60 52.25
CA ALA A 37 50.88 -21.80 51.38
C ALA A 37 50.74 -22.43 49.98
N ARG A 38 51.83 -22.99 49.40
CA ARG A 38 51.77 -23.77 48.15
C ARG A 38 50.84 -24.97 48.28
N LYS A 39 50.94 -25.72 49.38
CA LYS A 39 50.08 -26.89 49.63
C LYS A 39 48.60 -26.51 49.75
N ARG A 40 48.26 -25.43 50.46
CA ARG A 40 46.88 -24.92 50.55
C ARG A 40 46.33 -24.45 49.20
N ASN A 41 47.13 -23.74 48.41
CA ASN A 41 46.73 -23.28 47.07
C ASN A 41 46.54 -24.44 46.08
N HIS A 42 47.36 -25.49 46.20
CA HIS A 42 47.18 -26.70 45.40
C HIS A 42 45.85 -27.39 45.70
N VAL A 43 45.51 -27.59 46.98
CA VAL A 43 44.22 -28.19 47.40
C VAL A 43 43.03 -27.35 46.91
N ARG A 44 43.08 -26.02 47.05
CA ARG A 44 42.02 -25.12 46.54
C ARG A 44 41.86 -25.18 45.02
N ARG A 45 42.95 -25.36 44.26
CA ARG A 45 42.88 -25.51 42.79
C ARG A 45 42.27 -26.85 42.37
N VAL A 46 42.57 -27.93 43.10
CA VAL A 46 42.00 -29.26 42.83
C VAL A 46 40.49 -29.25 43.12
N ASP A 47 40.06 -28.64 44.23
CA ASP A 47 38.63 -28.57 44.57
C ASP A 47 37.81 -27.76 43.56
N ARG A 48 38.32 -26.60 43.11
CA ARG A 48 37.64 -25.78 42.09
C ARG A 48 37.48 -26.51 40.75
N ARG A 49 38.51 -27.25 40.30
CA ARG A 49 38.40 -28.09 39.10
C ARG A 49 37.37 -29.21 39.28
N SER A 50 37.31 -29.82 40.47
CA SER A 50 36.35 -30.90 40.75
C SER A 50 34.89 -30.41 40.82
N PHE A 51 34.67 -29.17 41.26
CA PHE A 51 33.33 -28.59 41.35
C PHE A 51 32.82 -28.17 39.97
N GLY A 52 33.65 -27.52 39.16
CA GLY A 52 33.32 -27.16 37.78
C GLY A 52 33.00 -28.38 36.92
N HIS A 53 33.82 -29.44 37.01
CA HIS A 53 33.55 -30.69 36.31
C HIS A 53 32.30 -31.42 36.80
N ARG A 54 31.98 -31.38 38.10
CA ARG A 54 30.74 -31.99 38.64
C ARG A 54 29.48 -31.23 38.23
N CYS A 55 29.53 -29.90 38.14
CA CYS A 55 28.42 -29.09 37.64
C CYS A 55 28.18 -29.33 36.14
N LEU A 56 29.26 -29.34 35.35
CA LEU A 56 29.19 -29.61 33.90
C LEU A 56 28.78 -31.06 33.59
N ALA A 57 29.18 -32.04 34.41
CA ALA A 57 28.80 -33.45 34.22
C ALA A 57 27.34 -33.74 34.63
N ARG A 58 26.74 -32.91 35.48
CA ARG A 58 25.33 -33.05 35.90
C ARG A 58 24.35 -32.54 34.85
N ILE A 59 24.78 -31.63 33.98
CA ILE A 59 24.06 -31.28 32.76
C ILE A 59 24.29 -32.47 31.80
N ARG A 60 23.50 -33.52 31.98
CA ARG A 60 23.59 -34.74 31.18
C ARG A 60 23.28 -34.39 29.72
N ASN A 61 23.81 -35.20 28.80
CA ASN A 61 23.53 -35.12 27.37
C ASN A 61 22.01 -35.02 27.02
N VAL A 62 21.14 -35.55 27.89
CA VAL A 62 19.68 -35.47 27.73
C VAL A 62 19.16 -34.04 27.91
N ASP A 63 19.68 -33.28 28.88
CA ASP A 63 19.27 -31.90 29.11
C ASP A 63 19.77 -30.97 28.00
N LEU A 64 20.98 -31.25 27.49
CA LEU A 64 21.52 -30.51 26.36
C LEU A 64 20.74 -30.80 25.05
N PHE A 65 20.36 -32.06 24.83
CA PHE A 65 19.54 -32.44 23.68
C PHE A 65 18.17 -31.73 23.71
N TRP A 66 17.49 -31.73 24.86
CA TRP A 66 16.21 -31.04 24.99
C TRP A 66 16.36 -29.52 24.86
N ALA A 67 17.39 -28.92 25.47
CA ALA A 67 17.65 -27.48 25.33
C ALA A 67 17.91 -27.09 23.86
N LEU A 68 18.75 -27.83 23.15
CA LEU A 68 19.01 -27.61 21.72
C LEU A 68 17.75 -27.79 20.88
N THR A 69 16.95 -28.81 21.19
CA THR A 69 15.68 -29.07 20.50
C THR A 69 14.69 -27.94 20.72
N THR A 70 14.51 -27.47 21.96
CA THR A 70 13.63 -26.34 22.28
C THR A 70 14.09 -25.06 21.60
N VAL A 71 15.39 -24.76 21.60
CA VAL A 71 15.94 -23.58 20.90
C VAL A 71 15.75 -23.70 19.39
N SER A 72 15.99 -24.88 18.81
CA SER A 72 15.81 -25.13 17.38
C SER A 72 14.35 -24.99 16.96
N ILE A 73 13.41 -25.61 17.69
CA ILE A 73 11.98 -25.49 17.46
C ILE A 73 11.53 -24.04 17.62
N GLY A 74 11.96 -23.37 18.70
CA GLY A 74 11.64 -21.96 18.94
C GLY A 74 12.13 -21.04 17.82
N GLY A 75 13.36 -21.25 17.34
CA GLY A 75 13.92 -20.54 16.20
C GLY A 75 13.13 -20.79 14.91
N PHE A 76 12.77 -22.06 14.63
CA PHE A 76 11.97 -22.41 13.46
C PHE A 76 10.57 -21.76 13.49
N VAL A 77 9.89 -21.81 14.64
CA VAL A 77 8.58 -21.16 14.82
C VAL A 77 8.68 -19.65 14.63
N LEU A 78 9.72 -19.01 15.18
CA LEU A 78 9.93 -17.57 15.02
C LEU A 78 10.16 -17.19 13.55
N ILE A 79 10.97 -17.97 12.82
CA ILE A 79 11.20 -17.77 11.38
C ILE A 79 9.89 -17.94 10.61
N ALA A 80 9.12 -19.00 10.89
CA ALA A 80 7.85 -19.26 10.22
C ALA A 80 6.84 -18.13 10.46
N LEU A 81 6.72 -17.65 11.70
CA LEU A 81 5.85 -16.51 12.05
C LEU A 81 6.32 -15.22 11.37
N THR A 82 7.62 -14.99 11.29
CA THR A 82 8.20 -13.83 10.59
C THR A 82 7.89 -13.89 9.09
N LEU A 83 8.05 -15.04 8.45
CA LEU A 83 7.70 -15.24 7.04
C LEU A 83 6.20 -15.09 6.79
N LEU A 84 5.35 -15.59 7.70
CA LEU A 84 3.90 -15.39 7.62
C LEU A 84 3.52 -13.92 7.78
N TYR A 85 4.15 -13.20 8.71
CA TYR A 85 3.98 -11.77 8.88
C TYR A 85 4.40 -10.99 7.63
N PHE A 86 5.57 -11.29 7.07
CA PHE A 86 6.02 -10.68 5.82
C PHE A 86 5.10 -11.02 4.65
N ARG A 87 4.63 -12.27 4.53
CA ARG A 87 3.69 -12.66 3.48
C ARG A 87 2.36 -11.93 3.63
N HIS A 88 1.82 -11.84 4.84
CA HIS A 88 0.56 -11.15 5.10
C HIS A 88 0.70 -9.65 4.85
N GLY A 89 1.77 -9.03 5.37
CA GLY A 89 2.13 -7.65 5.11
C GLY A 89 2.30 -7.40 3.61
N HIS A 90 3.02 -8.27 2.90
CA HIS A 90 3.20 -8.18 1.45
C HIS A 90 1.87 -8.33 0.70
N GLN A 91 0.96 -9.21 1.10
CA GLN A 91 -0.36 -9.31 0.47
C GLN A 91 -1.20 -8.04 0.66
N LEU A 92 -1.18 -7.45 1.87
CA LEU A 92 -1.80 -6.15 2.14
C LEU A 92 -1.10 -4.99 1.40
N LEU A 93 0.20 -5.13 1.15
CA LEU A 93 1.01 -4.15 0.43
C LEU A 93 0.84 -4.27 -1.09
N MET A 94 0.52 -5.46 -1.60
CA MET A 94 0.33 -5.71 -3.04
C MET A 94 -1.11 -5.46 -3.50
N HIS A 95 -2.10 -5.70 -2.63
CA HIS A 95 -3.51 -5.50 -2.96
C HIS A 95 -4.16 -4.56 -1.96
N ARG A 96 -4.74 -3.48 -2.49
CA ARG A 96 -5.36 -2.44 -1.66
C ARG A 96 -6.68 -2.90 -1.04
N PHE A 97 -7.47 -3.67 -1.78
CA PHE A 97 -8.85 -3.97 -1.41
C PHE A 97 -9.01 -5.41 -0.93
N SER A 98 -9.51 -5.58 0.29
CA SER A 98 -9.97 -6.88 0.79
C SER A 98 -11.45 -7.12 0.41
N HIS A 99 -11.87 -8.39 0.34
CA HIS A 99 -13.28 -8.71 0.12
C HIS A 99 -14.21 -8.12 1.19
N GLU A 100 -13.77 -8.07 2.44
CA GLU A 100 -14.52 -7.47 3.54
C GLU A 100 -14.68 -5.96 3.37
N GLU A 101 -13.64 -5.25 2.94
CA GLU A 101 -13.70 -3.82 2.62
C GLU A 101 -14.67 -3.52 1.47
N LEU A 102 -14.56 -4.27 0.37
CA LEU A 102 -15.48 -4.13 -0.77
C LEU A 102 -16.94 -4.42 -0.38
N SER A 103 -17.15 -5.38 0.51
CA SER A 103 -18.50 -5.71 1.02
C SER A 103 -19.08 -4.58 1.87
N ARG A 104 -18.24 -3.90 2.67
CA ARG A 104 -18.66 -2.71 3.44
C ARG A 104 -19.00 -1.53 2.54
N ARG A 105 -18.36 -1.41 1.37
CA ARG A 105 -18.58 -0.34 0.38
C ARG A 105 -19.52 -0.76 -0.76
N GLN A 106 -20.49 -1.63 -0.47
CA GLN A 106 -21.36 -2.20 -1.53
C GLN A 106 -22.25 -1.19 -2.25
N ARG A 107 -22.66 -0.13 -1.54
CA ARG A 107 -23.47 0.95 -2.09
C ARG A 107 -22.66 1.86 -3.02
N THR A 108 -21.35 1.74 -3.06
CA THR A 108 -20.48 2.60 -3.88
C THR A 108 -19.55 1.77 -4.76
N LEU A 109 -19.95 0.53 -5.07
CA LEU A 109 -19.20 -0.39 -5.93
C LEU A 109 -17.74 -0.61 -5.48
N GLY A 110 -17.48 -0.53 -4.17
CA GLY A 110 -16.14 -0.71 -3.60
C GLY A 110 -15.35 0.59 -3.43
N PHE A 111 -15.84 1.71 -3.94
CA PHE A 111 -15.18 3.01 -3.84
C PHE A 111 -15.65 3.82 -2.63
N ASP A 112 -14.93 4.84 -2.20
CA ASP A 112 -15.47 5.79 -1.21
C ASP A 112 -16.59 6.67 -1.80
N ARG A 113 -16.49 6.99 -3.10
CA ARG A 113 -17.48 7.81 -3.79
C ARG A 113 -17.65 7.45 -5.26
N ILE A 114 -18.87 7.61 -5.76
CA ILE A 114 -19.19 7.58 -7.19
C ILE A 114 -19.64 8.98 -7.60
N TYR A 115 -19.01 9.55 -8.62
CA TYR A 115 -19.38 10.79 -9.28
C TYR A 115 -19.88 10.48 -10.68
N VAL A 116 -21.04 11.04 -11.03
CA VAL A 116 -21.60 11.02 -12.39
C VAL A 116 -21.59 12.44 -12.92
N ILE A 117 -20.76 12.72 -13.93
CA ILE A 117 -20.63 14.04 -14.54
C ILE A 117 -21.74 14.22 -15.56
N GLU A 118 -22.56 15.25 -15.36
CA GLU A 118 -23.63 15.61 -16.28
C GLU A 118 -23.13 16.66 -17.27
N ARG A 119 -23.13 16.33 -18.57
CA ARG A 119 -22.72 17.27 -19.61
C ARG A 119 -23.94 18.10 -20.06
N PRO A 120 -23.92 19.45 -19.97
CA PRO A 120 -25.04 20.33 -20.29
C PRO A 120 -25.31 20.43 -21.79
N MET A 121 -24.31 20.10 -22.61
CA MET A 121 -24.36 20.21 -24.07
C MET A 121 -25.15 19.08 -24.74
N HIS A 122 -25.57 18.04 -24.00
CA HIS A 122 -26.43 17.02 -24.55
C HIS A 122 -27.90 17.43 -24.38
N GLU A 123 -28.66 17.44 -25.49
CA GLU A 123 -30.12 17.67 -25.47
C GLU A 123 -30.87 16.70 -24.52
N ASN A 124 -30.21 15.62 -24.11
CA ASN A 124 -30.76 14.51 -23.33
C ASN A 124 -30.26 14.43 -21.87
N THR A 125 -29.68 15.47 -21.26
CA THR A 125 -29.17 15.40 -19.86
C THR A 125 -30.22 14.85 -18.87
N LYS A 126 -31.50 15.23 -19.02
CA LYS A 126 -32.59 14.70 -18.18
C LYS A 126 -32.78 13.19 -18.33
N VAL A 127 -32.66 12.68 -19.56
CA VAL A 127 -32.78 11.24 -19.87
C VAL A 127 -31.60 10.48 -19.28
N HIS A 128 -30.38 11.02 -19.39
CA HIS A 128 -29.19 10.41 -18.82
C HIS A 128 -29.24 10.35 -17.29
N ARG A 129 -29.71 11.43 -16.65
CA ARG A 129 -29.92 11.47 -15.20
C ARG A 129 -30.93 10.41 -14.75
N ALA A 130 -32.10 10.37 -15.36
CA ALA A 130 -33.14 9.39 -15.03
C ALA A 130 -32.65 7.94 -15.22
N ARG A 131 -31.83 7.68 -16.26
CA ARG A 131 -31.18 6.38 -16.45
C ARG A 131 -30.22 6.04 -15.33
N TRP A 132 -29.34 6.95 -14.94
CA TRP A 132 -28.39 6.73 -13.84
C TRP A 132 -29.10 6.55 -12.50
N GLU A 133 -30.18 7.28 -12.25
CA GLU A 133 -31.05 7.09 -11.08
C GLU A 133 -31.66 5.69 -11.08
N GLY A 134 -32.20 5.24 -12.22
CA GLY A 134 -32.77 3.89 -12.36
C GLY A 134 -31.73 2.77 -12.20
N GLU A 135 -30.54 2.92 -12.78
CA GLU A 135 -29.44 1.96 -12.56
C GLU A 135 -28.91 2.01 -11.12
N GLY A 136 -28.90 3.19 -10.51
CA GLY A 136 -28.60 3.41 -9.11
C GLY A 136 -29.52 2.61 -8.20
N GLU A 137 -30.83 2.74 -8.41
CA GLU A 137 -31.86 2.01 -7.69
C GLU A 137 -31.76 0.49 -7.91
N LYS A 138 -31.67 0.07 -9.18
CA LYS A 138 -31.57 -1.35 -9.57
C LYS A 138 -30.36 -2.03 -8.96
N LEU A 139 -29.22 -1.36 -8.92
CA LEU A 139 -27.99 -1.90 -8.33
C LEU A 139 -27.92 -1.65 -6.83
N GLY A 140 -28.76 -0.78 -6.25
CA GLY A 140 -28.66 -0.35 -4.86
C GLY A 140 -27.36 0.41 -4.58
N ILE A 141 -26.99 1.33 -5.48
CA ILE A 141 -25.78 2.15 -5.36
C ILE A 141 -26.11 3.63 -5.19
N ASP A 142 -25.29 4.31 -4.40
CA ASP A 142 -25.33 5.75 -4.16
C ASP A 142 -24.26 6.44 -5.01
N PHE A 143 -24.66 7.54 -5.65
CA PHE A 143 -23.76 8.38 -6.43
C PHE A 143 -24.13 9.86 -6.29
N VAL A 144 -23.23 10.74 -6.71
CA VAL A 144 -23.46 12.18 -6.80
C VAL A 144 -23.44 12.58 -8.26
N THR A 145 -24.49 13.27 -8.70
CA THR A 145 -24.46 13.99 -9.96
C THR A 145 -23.65 15.27 -9.81
N TRP A 146 -22.74 15.49 -10.74
CA TRP A 146 -21.90 16.68 -10.79
C TRP A 146 -22.26 17.49 -12.03
N PRO A 147 -23.05 18.56 -11.90
CA PRO A 147 -23.48 19.35 -13.05
C PRO A 147 -22.30 20.13 -13.62
N VAL A 148 -22.06 20.00 -14.92
CA VAL A 148 -21.17 20.92 -15.62
C VAL A 148 -21.97 22.18 -15.93
N SER A 149 -21.69 23.27 -15.22
CA SER A 149 -22.21 24.59 -15.59
C SER A 149 -21.34 25.16 -16.69
N ALA A 150 -21.79 25.10 -17.95
CA ALA A 150 -21.18 25.85 -19.04
C ALA A 150 -21.50 27.34 -18.84
N PRO A 151 -20.53 28.25 -18.78
CA PRO A 151 -20.81 29.68 -18.72
C PRO A 151 -21.33 30.16 -20.09
N ASN A 152 -22.66 30.27 -20.24
CA ASN A 152 -23.39 30.82 -21.39
C ASN A 152 -23.20 30.10 -22.76
N PRO A 153 -24.15 30.22 -23.71
CA PRO A 153 -23.95 29.73 -25.07
C PRO A 153 -22.83 30.55 -25.72
N LEU A 154 -21.66 29.95 -25.86
CA LEU A 154 -20.48 30.59 -26.42
C LEU A 154 -20.42 30.40 -27.93
N ASP A 155 -19.94 31.45 -28.58
CA ASP A 155 -19.69 31.59 -30.02
C ASP A 155 -19.06 30.33 -30.64
N PRO A 156 -19.58 29.80 -31.76
CA PRO A 156 -19.03 28.64 -32.48
C PRO A 156 -17.55 28.74 -32.87
N HIS A 157 -16.94 29.93 -32.89
CA HIS A 157 -15.51 30.09 -33.11
C HIS A 157 -14.64 29.65 -31.91
N THR A 158 -15.26 29.26 -30.79
CA THR A 158 -14.60 28.79 -29.57
C THR A 158 -14.56 27.26 -29.48
N ILE A 159 -14.09 26.57 -30.53
CA ILE A 159 -13.90 25.10 -30.53
C ILE A 159 -12.95 24.62 -29.41
N MET A 160 -12.07 25.50 -28.91
CA MET A 160 -11.24 25.26 -27.71
C MET A 160 -12.05 25.21 -26.38
N LEU A 161 -13.34 25.50 -26.41
CA LEU A 161 -14.18 25.64 -25.21
C LEU A 161 -14.94 24.36 -24.85
N HIS A 162 -15.35 23.57 -25.85
CA HIS A 162 -15.89 22.22 -25.65
C HIS A 162 -14.89 21.30 -24.93
N GLN A 163 -13.62 21.46 -25.30
CA GLN A 163 -12.48 20.83 -24.67
C GLN A 163 -12.41 21.30 -23.20
N ARG A 164 -12.41 22.63 -22.98
CA ARG A 164 -12.34 23.21 -21.62
C ARG A 164 -13.47 22.80 -20.68
N GLU A 165 -14.65 22.51 -21.22
CA GLU A 165 -15.80 22.07 -20.45
C GLU A 165 -15.69 20.62 -19.97
N CYS A 166 -14.92 19.77 -20.67
CA CYS A 166 -14.75 18.37 -20.29
C CYS A 166 -13.89 18.23 -19.02
N TRP A 167 -12.77 18.96 -18.89
CA TRP A 167 -11.82 18.73 -17.79
C TRP A 167 -12.15 19.46 -16.48
N ARG A 168 -12.84 20.60 -16.54
CA ARG A 168 -13.21 21.40 -15.36
C ARG A 168 -13.97 20.61 -14.28
N PRO A 169 -15.01 19.83 -14.58
CA PRO A 169 -15.67 19.01 -13.58
C PRO A 169 -14.73 17.99 -12.94
N HIS A 170 -13.85 17.36 -13.72
CA HIS A 170 -12.86 16.42 -13.18
C HIS A 170 -11.92 17.11 -12.20
N LEU A 171 -11.42 18.32 -12.52
CA LEU A 171 -10.58 19.07 -11.58
C LEU A 171 -11.34 19.42 -10.29
N ALA A 172 -12.60 19.82 -10.40
CA ALA A 172 -13.42 20.13 -9.23
C ALA A 172 -13.62 18.88 -8.36
N ILE A 173 -13.90 17.74 -8.97
CA ILE A 173 -14.00 16.43 -8.30
C ILE A 173 -12.68 16.05 -7.64
N TYR A 174 -11.54 16.23 -8.30
CA TYR A 174 -10.22 15.96 -7.73
C TYR A 174 -9.96 16.78 -6.45
N ARG A 175 -10.31 18.07 -6.48
CA ARG A 175 -10.22 18.92 -5.29
C ARG A 175 -11.17 18.47 -4.19
N ASP A 176 -12.38 18.03 -4.53
CA ASP A 176 -13.35 17.50 -3.57
C ASP A 176 -12.85 16.21 -2.90
N ILE A 177 -12.28 15.28 -3.68
CA ILE A 177 -11.66 14.04 -3.19
C ILE A 177 -10.59 14.35 -2.14
N VAL A 178 -9.67 15.27 -2.45
CA VAL A 178 -8.60 15.64 -1.51
C VAL A 178 -9.15 16.38 -0.29
N THR A 179 -10.09 17.30 -0.48
CA THR A 179 -10.67 18.11 0.62
C THR A 179 -11.42 17.24 1.61
N LYS A 180 -12.16 16.23 1.13
CA LYS A 180 -12.94 15.31 1.97
C LYS A 180 -12.16 14.08 2.44
N GLY A 181 -10.92 13.91 1.97
CA GLY A 181 -10.07 12.79 2.33
C GLY A 181 -10.57 11.44 1.79
N TYR A 182 -11.28 11.43 0.66
CA TYR A 182 -11.69 10.19 0.01
C TYR A 182 -10.46 9.44 -0.51
N MET A 183 -10.39 8.16 -0.23
CA MET A 183 -9.26 7.30 -0.56
C MET A 183 -9.23 6.92 -2.05
N ASP A 184 -10.40 6.85 -2.66
CA ASP A 184 -10.60 6.57 -4.08
C ASP A 184 -12.01 7.03 -4.50
N ALA A 185 -12.18 7.25 -5.80
CA ALA A 185 -13.48 7.55 -6.35
C ALA A 185 -13.63 6.97 -7.75
N LEU A 186 -14.84 6.54 -8.07
CA LEU A 186 -15.26 6.23 -9.43
C LEU A 186 -15.85 7.50 -10.06
N ILE A 187 -15.33 7.90 -11.20
CA ILE A 187 -15.80 9.04 -11.97
C ILE A 187 -16.33 8.52 -13.30
N VAL A 188 -17.60 8.82 -13.56
CA VAL A 188 -18.33 8.32 -14.72
C VAL A 188 -19.00 9.48 -15.43
N GLU A 189 -19.02 9.43 -16.74
CA GLU A 189 -19.80 10.37 -17.54
C GLU A 189 -21.23 9.89 -17.75
N ASP A 190 -22.16 10.84 -17.84
CA ASP A 190 -23.59 10.55 -17.91
C ASP A 190 -24.02 9.67 -19.09
N HIS A 191 -23.28 9.67 -20.21
CA HIS A 191 -23.59 8.95 -21.44
C HIS A 191 -22.99 7.55 -21.57
N VAL A 192 -22.23 7.07 -20.58
CA VAL A 192 -21.86 5.65 -20.53
C VAL A 192 -22.89 4.83 -19.78
N VAL A 193 -22.93 3.55 -20.10
CA VAL A 193 -23.83 2.58 -19.47
C VAL A 193 -23.02 1.44 -18.85
N PHE A 194 -23.59 0.80 -17.84
CA PHE A 194 -23.02 -0.43 -17.30
C PHE A 194 -23.07 -1.54 -18.36
N GLY A 195 -21.95 -2.24 -18.53
CA GLY A 195 -21.96 -3.55 -19.17
C GLY A 195 -22.53 -4.62 -18.24
N PRO A 196 -22.52 -5.89 -18.68
CA PRO A 196 -23.05 -7.00 -17.88
C PRO A 196 -22.35 -7.13 -16.53
N SER A 197 -23.12 -7.40 -15.48
CA SER A 197 -22.64 -7.72 -14.13
C SER A 197 -21.59 -6.72 -13.57
N PRO A 198 -21.90 -5.40 -13.54
CA PRO A 198 -20.91 -4.36 -13.28
C PRO A 198 -20.27 -4.49 -11.89
N ARG A 199 -21.05 -4.84 -10.86
CA ARG A 199 -20.55 -5.05 -9.49
C ARG A 199 -19.48 -6.14 -9.43
N LEU A 200 -19.78 -7.32 -9.99
CA LEU A 200 -18.85 -8.46 -9.98
C LEU A 200 -17.56 -8.11 -10.69
N ARG A 201 -17.66 -7.45 -11.85
CA ARG A 201 -16.51 -7.07 -12.66
C ARG A 201 -15.66 -5.99 -11.99
N ILE A 202 -16.28 -4.98 -11.37
CA ILE A 202 -15.56 -3.94 -10.62
C ILE A 202 -14.86 -4.56 -9.42
N TYR A 203 -15.52 -5.41 -8.64
CA TYR A 203 -14.89 -6.02 -7.47
C TYR A 203 -13.72 -6.91 -7.87
N SER A 204 -13.92 -7.68 -8.93
CA SER A 204 -12.87 -8.51 -9.53
C SER A 204 -11.66 -7.68 -9.93
N ALA A 205 -11.90 -6.52 -10.56
CA ALA A 205 -10.84 -5.56 -10.81
C ALA A 205 -10.21 -5.11 -9.49
N LEU A 206 -10.93 -4.44 -8.60
CA LEU A 206 -10.36 -3.84 -7.38
C LEU A 206 -9.55 -4.83 -6.52
N VAL A 207 -9.91 -6.10 -6.42
CA VAL A 207 -9.10 -7.10 -5.71
C VAL A 207 -7.74 -7.34 -6.38
N GLY A 208 -7.68 -7.31 -7.71
CA GLY A 208 -6.46 -7.55 -8.47
C GLY A 208 -5.59 -6.32 -8.73
N VAL A 209 -6.10 -5.09 -8.51
CA VAL A 209 -5.34 -3.87 -8.82
C VAL A 209 -4.15 -3.73 -7.85
N PRO A 210 -2.95 -3.36 -8.33
CA PRO A 210 -1.79 -3.10 -7.46
C PRO A 210 -2.10 -2.00 -6.45
N ALA A 211 -1.55 -2.07 -5.24
CA ALA A 211 -1.91 -1.12 -4.17
C ALA A 211 -1.51 0.34 -4.45
N ASP A 212 -0.49 0.56 -5.27
CA ASP A 212 0.06 1.86 -5.65
C ASP A 212 -0.58 2.48 -6.90
N TRP A 213 -1.70 1.93 -7.37
CA TRP A 213 -2.41 2.45 -8.53
C TRP A 213 -2.82 3.92 -8.37
N ASP A 214 -2.71 4.68 -9.46
CA ASP A 214 -3.16 6.07 -9.50
C ASP A 214 -4.50 6.20 -10.18
N VAL A 215 -4.64 5.59 -11.37
CA VAL A 215 -5.86 5.66 -12.19
C VAL A 215 -6.17 4.28 -12.75
N LEU A 216 -7.45 3.94 -12.72
CA LEU A 216 -7.97 2.68 -13.23
C LEU A 216 -9.07 2.95 -14.26
N GLN A 217 -8.78 2.76 -15.54
CA GLN A 217 -9.74 2.91 -16.63
C GLN A 217 -10.68 1.70 -16.69
N LEU A 218 -11.99 1.98 -16.62
CA LEU A 218 -13.04 0.95 -16.57
C LEU A 218 -13.98 1.04 -17.78
N GLY A 219 -13.98 2.17 -18.49
CA GLY A 219 -14.74 2.41 -19.70
C GLY A 219 -13.96 2.13 -20.99
N PRO A 220 -14.64 2.29 -22.14
CA PRO A 220 -14.03 2.11 -23.45
C PRO A 220 -13.04 3.25 -23.73
N ALA A 221 -11.97 2.95 -24.47
CA ALA A 221 -11.12 3.99 -25.04
C ALA A 221 -11.85 4.68 -26.19
N GLY A 222 -11.82 6.01 -26.26
CA GLY A 222 -12.55 6.75 -27.31
C GLY A 222 -12.04 6.53 -28.73
N ASN A 223 -10.83 5.99 -28.92
CA ASN A 223 -10.32 5.58 -30.23
C ASN A 223 -10.70 4.13 -30.58
N GLY A 224 -11.49 3.44 -29.75
CA GLY A 224 -11.91 2.04 -29.94
C GLY A 224 -10.75 1.03 -29.90
N THR A 225 -9.53 1.48 -29.63
CA THR A 225 -8.36 0.60 -29.59
C THR A 225 -7.83 0.55 -28.18
N ASP A 226 -7.64 -0.66 -27.67
CA ASP A 226 -6.78 -0.93 -26.52
C ASP A 226 -5.30 -0.76 -26.92
N SER A 227 -4.95 0.34 -27.60
CA SER A 227 -3.59 0.60 -28.05
C SER A 227 -2.72 0.94 -26.84
N GLY A 228 -1.98 -0.06 -26.37
CA GLY A 228 -0.93 0.05 -25.37
C GLY A 228 0.06 -1.08 -25.59
N HIS A 229 1.35 -0.78 -25.52
CA HIS A 229 2.45 -1.71 -25.81
C HIS A 229 2.75 -2.71 -24.68
N HIS A 230 1.83 -2.88 -23.72
CA HIS A 230 2.07 -3.68 -22.52
C HIS A 230 1.29 -4.99 -22.57
N ASP A 231 1.92 -6.04 -22.04
CA ASP A 231 1.32 -7.37 -21.92
C ASP A 231 0.08 -7.34 -21.02
N ASP A 232 -0.88 -8.21 -21.37
CA ASP A 232 -2.05 -8.47 -20.55
C ASP A 232 -1.63 -9.14 -19.23
N ILE A 233 -1.96 -8.49 -18.10
CA ILE A 233 -1.81 -9.06 -16.77
C ILE A 233 -3.17 -9.67 -16.38
N PRO A 234 -3.32 -11.00 -16.35
CA PRO A 234 -4.61 -11.62 -16.07
C PRO A 234 -5.06 -11.38 -14.62
N ILE A 235 -6.35 -11.11 -14.45
CA ILE A 235 -6.95 -11.02 -13.11
C ILE A 235 -7.46 -12.41 -12.71
N LYS A 236 -6.88 -12.96 -11.64
CA LYS A 236 -7.13 -14.33 -11.19
C LYS A 236 -8.62 -14.62 -11.04
N ASN A 237 -9.06 -15.77 -11.59
CA ASN A 237 -10.44 -16.28 -11.56
C ASN A 237 -11.47 -15.40 -12.29
N THR A 238 -11.04 -14.60 -13.27
CA THR A 238 -11.94 -13.71 -14.02
C THR A 238 -11.56 -13.72 -15.49
N LEU A 239 -12.48 -13.26 -16.35
CA LEU A 239 -12.18 -13.00 -17.77
C LEU A 239 -11.51 -11.62 -17.98
N LEU A 240 -11.32 -10.87 -16.90
CA LEU A 240 -10.75 -9.53 -16.95
C LEU A 240 -9.22 -9.60 -16.93
N LYS A 241 -8.63 -8.57 -17.52
CA LYS A 241 -7.20 -8.39 -17.60
C LYS A 241 -6.87 -6.94 -17.33
N TYR A 242 -5.71 -6.71 -16.73
CA TYR A 242 -5.09 -5.42 -16.66
C TYR A 242 -4.14 -5.21 -17.81
N ARG A 243 -4.06 -3.98 -18.26
CA ARG A 243 -2.96 -3.48 -19.07
C ARG A 243 -2.43 -2.22 -18.43
N ARG A 244 -1.11 -2.13 -18.26
CA ARG A 244 -0.47 -0.85 -17.93
C ARG A 244 -0.56 0.02 -19.17
N VAL A 245 -0.92 1.28 -19.01
CA VAL A 245 -1.08 2.21 -20.12
C VAL A 245 -0.18 3.41 -19.86
N ASP A 246 0.63 3.79 -20.85
CA ASP A 246 1.52 4.94 -20.71
C ASP A 246 0.86 6.23 -21.22
N ASP A 247 -0.20 6.13 -22.03
CA ASP A 247 -0.96 7.26 -22.51
C ASP A 247 -2.27 7.47 -21.73
N GLY A 248 -2.35 8.58 -21.01
CA GLY A 248 -3.54 9.01 -20.29
C GLY A 248 -4.63 9.61 -21.19
N ALA A 249 -4.78 9.15 -22.44
CA ALA A 249 -5.65 9.75 -23.45
C ALA A 249 -7.02 10.14 -22.86
N CYS A 250 -7.45 11.38 -23.13
CA CYS A 250 -8.57 12.11 -22.49
C CYS A 250 -9.98 11.56 -22.80
N ASN A 251 -10.09 10.32 -23.27
CA ASN A 251 -11.38 9.74 -23.64
C ASN A 251 -11.85 8.67 -22.63
N ASN A 252 -11.48 8.83 -21.36
CA ASN A 252 -11.87 7.90 -20.30
C ASN A 252 -13.21 8.31 -19.73
N LEU A 253 -14.28 7.79 -20.35
CA LEU A 253 -15.65 8.11 -19.97
C LEU A 253 -16.08 7.46 -18.64
N ALA A 254 -15.32 6.48 -18.17
CA ALA A 254 -15.47 5.88 -16.85
C ALA A 254 -14.11 5.41 -16.33
N TYR A 255 -13.68 5.95 -15.20
CA TYR A 255 -12.42 5.56 -14.55
C TYR A 255 -12.52 5.76 -13.05
N ALA A 256 -11.74 4.99 -12.32
CA ALA A 256 -11.47 5.26 -10.92
C ALA A 256 -10.14 5.99 -10.76
N ILE A 257 -10.02 6.78 -9.70
CA ILE A 257 -8.79 7.48 -9.33
C ILE A 257 -8.53 7.31 -7.84
N SER A 258 -7.27 7.08 -7.47
CA SER A 258 -6.85 7.02 -6.08
C SER A 258 -6.58 8.41 -5.51
N HIS A 259 -6.63 8.55 -4.18
CA HIS A 259 -6.24 9.78 -3.50
C HIS A 259 -4.79 10.20 -3.85
N ALA A 260 -3.87 9.22 -3.97
CA ALA A 260 -2.50 9.47 -4.39
C ALA A 260 -2.43 10.03 -5.82
N GLY A 261 -3.12 9.40 -6.77
CA GLY A 261 -3.22 9.87 -8.16
C GLY A 261 -3.78 11.29 -8.24
N THR A 262 -4.83 11.55 -7.46
CA THR A 262 -5.48 12.87 -7.38
C THR A 262 -4.51 13.95 -6.89
N ARG A 263 -3.77 13.69 -5.81
CA ARG A 263 -2.78 14.63 -5.28
C ARG A 263 -1.64 14.90 -6.26
N LYS A 264 -1.16 13.86 -6.96
CA LYS A 264 -0.12 14.00 -7.98
C LYS A 264 -0.57 14.88 -9.15
N ILE A 265 -1.82 14.72 -9.59
CA ILE A 265 -2.42 15.57 -10.61
C ILE A 265 -2.48 17.02 -10.10
N LEU A 266 -3.12 17.25 -8.95
CA LEU A 266 -3.32 18.60 -8.40
C LEU A 266 -2.00 19.34 -8.16
N SER A 267 -0.97 18.68 -7.65
CA SER A 267 0.34 19.34 -7.39
C SER A 267 0.97 19.90 -8.67
N ILE A 268 0.72 19.27 -9.82
CA ILE A 268 1.20 19.74 -11.11
C ILE A 268 0.30 20.85 -11.64
N ILE A 269 -1.01 20.76 -11.47
CA ILE A 269 -1.95 21.83 -11.84
C ILE A 269 -1.61 23.12 -11.09
N ASP A 270 -1.42 23.02 -9.78
CA ASP A 270 -1.21 24.18 -8.92
C ASP A 270 0.21 24.77 -9.09
N SER A 271 1.19 23.99 -9.55
CA SER A 271 2.55 24.47 -9.84
C SER A 271 2.75 25.01 -11.25
N THR A 272 1.84 24.71 -12.19
CA THR A 272 1.94 25.21 -13.56
C THR A 272 1.09 26.47 -13.69
N HIS A 273 1.70 27.65 -13.90
CA HIS A 273 1.00 28.92 -14.15
C HIS A 273 0.11 28.93 -15.42
N ALA A 274 -0.03 27.81 -16.13
CA ALA A 274 -0.73 27.66 -17.40
C ALA A 274 -2.11 27.01 -17.23
N HIS A 275 -3.02 27.64 -16.48
CA HIS A 275 -4.42 27.19 -16.38
C HIS A 275 -5.16 27.18 -17.74
N ALA A 276 -4.69 27.93 -18.73
CA ALA A 276 -5.37 28.12 -20.02
C ALA A 276 -5.03 27.06 -21.08
N ASP A 277 -3.91 26.36 -20.89
CA ASP A 277 -3.29 25.42 -21.85
C ASP A 277 -3.29 23.98 -21.32
N PHE A 278 -3.99 23.80 -20.19
CA PHE A 278 -3.94 22.63 -19.35
C PHE A 278 -4.40 21.37 -20.07
N GLU A 279 -5.25 21.48 -21.09
CA GLU A 279 -5.87 20.32 -21.71
C GLU A 279 -5.01 19.64 -22.77
N HIS A 280 -4.38 20.41 -23.66
CA HIS A 280 -3.36 19.89 -24.58
C HIS A 280 -2.12 19.42 -23.82
N LYS A 281 -1.80 20.08 -22.70
CA LYS A 281 -0.68 19.71 -21.85
C LYS A 281 -1.03 18.67 -20.80
N LEU A 282 -2.29 18.33 -20.54
CA LEU A 282 -2.65 17.29 -19.56
C LEU A 282 -2.05 15.98 -20.00
N LEU A 283 -2.18 15.61 -21.28
CA LEU A 283 -1.56 14.38 -21.79
C LEU A 283 -0.03 14.40 -21.64
N GLY A 284 0.62 15.51 -21.98
CA GLY A 284 2.06 15.69 -21.77
C GLY A 284 2.49 15.89 -20.31
N ALA A 285 1.57 16.28 -19.43
CA ALA A 285 1.80 16.50 -18.00
C ALA A 285 1.55 15.21 -17.23
N LEU A 286 0.54 14.41 -17.59
CA LEU A 286 0.27 13.05 -17.08
C LEU A 286 1.47 12.15 -17.32
N ASP A 287 2.11 12.26 -18.49
CA ASP A 287 3.39 11.61 -18.78
C ASP A 287 4.51 12.06 -17.80
N ARG A 288 4.57 13.36 -17.47
CA ARG A 288 5.49 13.90 -16.45
C ARG A 288 5.15 13.49 -15.02
N VAL A 289 3.86 13.32 -14.70
CA VAL A 289 3.37 12.89 -13.39
C VAL A 289 3.75 11.42 -13.14
N LYS A 290 4.05 10.66 -14.21
CA LYS A 290 4.28 9.21 -14.18
C LYS A 290 3.19 8.51 -13.39
N LEU A 291 1.93 8.76 -13.75
CA LEU A 291 0.81 8.06 -13.14
C LEU A 291 0.90 6.57 -13.44
N LEU A 292 0.63 5.76 -12.41
CA LEU A 292 0.41 4.33 -12.57
C LEU A 292 -1.03 4.11 -13.04
N LEU A 293 -1.18 4.09 -14.36
CA LEU A 293 -2.43 3.93 -15.06
C LEU A 293 -2.62 2.47 -15.48
N PHE A 294 -3.74 1.91 -15.06
CA PHE A 294 -4.18 0.58 -15.46
C PHE A 294 -5.49 0.67 -16.24
N ARG A 295 -5.64 -0.16 -17.27
CA ARG A 295 -6.89 -0.36 -17.99
C ARG A 295 -7.41 -1.76 -17.76
N VAL A 296 -8.71 -1.88 -17.53
CA VAL A 296 -9.41 -3.17 -17.47
C VAL A 296 -9.95 -3.52 -18.86
N SER A 297 -9.59 -4.69 -19.37
CA SER A 297 -10.12 -5.25 -20.60
C SER A 297 -10.78 -6.62 -20.35
N PRO A 298 -11.96 -6.92 -20.93
CA PRO A 298 -12.82 -5.97 -21.65
C PRO A 298 -13.37 -4.88 -20.72
N SER A 299 -13.74 -3.73 -21.28
CA SER A 299 -14.31 -2.58 -20.54
C SER A 299 -15.58 -2.98 -19.78
N ILE A 300 -15.69 -2.47 -18.55
CA ILE A 300 -16.84 -2.72 -17.67
C ILE A 300 -18.00 -1.78 -18.02
N PHE A 301 -17.68 -0.54 -18.36
CA PHE A 301 -18.63 0.41 -18.93
C PHE A 301 -18.58 0.35 -20.45
N LEU A 302 -19.71 0.67 -21.08
CA LEU A 302 -19.87 0.66 -22.53
C LEU A 302 -20.39 2.02 -23.01
N TRP A 303 -20.15 2.31 -24.29
CA TRP A 303 -20.84 3.39 -24.98
C TRP A 303 -22.34 3.07 -25.06
N GLN A 304 -23.20 4.07 -24.86
CA GLN A 304 -24.66 3.89 -24.94
C GLN A 304 -25.11 3.22 -26.24
N ASN A 305 -24.49 3.55 -27.39
CA ASN A 305 -24.86 2.98 -28.68
C ASN A 305 -24.42 1.51 -28.86
N ALA A 306 -23.47 1.02 -28.05
CA ALA A 306 -23.02 -0.37 -28.08
C ALA A 306 -23.94 -1.30 -27.26
N GLY A 307 -24.79 -0.75 -26.39
CA GLY A 307 -25.76 -1.51 -25.60
C GLY A 307 -26.99 -1.97 -26.39
N ALA A 308 -27.14 -1.56 -27.66
CA ALA A 308 -28.23 -1.99 -28.54
C ALA A 308 -27.92 -3.31 -29.27
N GLU A 309 -26.69 -3.82 -29.21
CA GLU A 309 -26.23 -5.02 -29.92
C GLU A 309 -25.81 -6.18 -28.98
N ILE A 310 -26.15 -6.14 -27.69
CA ILE A 310 -25.88 -7.22 -26.72
C ILE A 310 -27.18 -7.78 -26.15
#